data_AF-A0AA39ILA1-F1
#
_entry.id   AF-A0AA39ILA1-F1
#
_cell.length_a   1.000
_cell.length_b   1.000
_cell.length_c   1.000
_cell.angle_alpha   90.00
_cell.angle_beta   90.00
_cell.angle_gamma   90.00
#
_symmetry.space_group_name_H-M   'P 1'
#
loop_
_entity.id
_entity.type
_entity.pdbx_description
1 polymer ?
#
loop_
_entity_poly.entity_id
_entity_poly.type
_entity_poly.pdbx_seq_one_letter_code
_entity_poly.pdbx_strand_id
1 'polypeptide(L)'
;MFPYVRGERIVSCQSLVCFLQAISGQKVVIELKNEVAVEGVLAICDCFMNLLVKNATVYRRRIKGLKPVQVEEVGIHARHIRFVHPLKHVDVLPLIRRSVNELVGRKKAKFTF
;
A
#
# COMPACT_ATOMS: atom_id res chain seq x y z
N MET A 1 -0.59 -6.10 5.65
CA MET A 1 0.00 -7.03 6.66
C MET A 1 1.30 -6.43 7.15
N PHE A 2 1.57 -6.45 8.46
CA PHE A 2 2.84 -5.91 9.00
C PHE A 2 3.96 -6.96 8.98
N PRO A 3 5.22 -6.53 8.82
CA PRO A 3 6.37 -7.45 8.80
C PRO A 3 6.62 -8.10 10.16
N TYR A 4 7.15 -9.32 10.15
CA TYR A 4 7.48 -10.08 11.35
C TYR A 4 8.87 -9.74 11.89
N VAL A 5 9.83 -9.45 10.99
CA VAL A 5 11.23 -9.20 11.33
C VAL A 5 11.38 -7.83 12.01
N ARG A 6 12.11 -7.79 13.13
CA ARG A 6 12.30 -6.55 13.93
C ARG A 6 12.85 -5.38 13.10
N GLY A 7 13.85 -5.64 12.25
CA GLY A 7 14.44 -4.60 11.38
C GLY A 7 13.41 -3.99 10.44
N GLU A 8 12.62 -4.82 9.78
CA GLU A 8 11.55 -4.39 8.85
C GLU A 8 10.45 -3.60 9.57
N ARG A 9 10.12 -3.98 10.82
CA ARG A 9 9.17 -3.24 11.66
C ARG A 9 9.66 -1.83 11.98
N ILE A 10 10.95 -1.68 12.29
CA ILE A 10 11.58 -0.38 12.56
C ILE A 10 11.51 0.52 11.32
N VAL A 11 11.91 0.00 10.15
CA VAL A 11 11.84 0.74 8.88
C VAL A 11 10.40 1.17 8.56
N SER A 12 9.45 0.25 8.77
CA SER A 12 8.03 0.52 8.52
C SER A 12 7.48 1.59 9.45
N CYS A 13 7.82 1.58 10.75
CA CYS A 13 7.28 2.53 11.72
C CYS A 13 7.96 3.91 11.68
N GLN A 14 9.13 4.02 11.07
CA GLN A 14 9.86 5.28 10.86
C GLN A 14 9.54 5.96 9.52
N SER A 15 8.61 5.39 8.73
CA SER A 15 8.21 5.92 7.43
C SER A 15 6.70 5.83 7.22
N LEU A 16 6.19 6.44 6.15
CA LEU A 16 4.79 6.29 5.74
C LEU A 16 4.47 4.93 5.12
N VAL A 17 5.43 4.00 5.02
CA VAL A 17 5.17 2.64 4.56
C VAL A 17 4.16 1.93 5.48
N CYS A 18 4.17 2.22 6.79
CA CYS A 18 3.19 1.67 7.73
C CYS A 18 1.73 2.05 7.39
N PHE A 19 1.50 3.17 6.68
CA PHE A 19 0.17 3.53 6.19
C PHE A 19 -0.27 2.59 5.06
N LEU A 20 0.62 2.34 4.07
CA LEU A 20 0.34 1.44 2.96
C LEU A 20 0.14 -0.01 3.41
N GLN A 21 0.93 -0.48 4.38
CA GLN A 21 0.76 -1.79 5.01
C GLN A 21 -0.58 -1.96 5.74
N ALA A 22 -1.13 -0.86 6.27
CA ALA A 22 -2.37 -0.86 7.03
C ALA A 22 -3.62 -0.77 6.14
N ILE A 23 -3.47 -0.28 4.91
CA ILE A 23 -4.54 -0.32 3.89
C ILE A 23 -4.46 -1.56 2.98
N SER A 24 -3.59 -2.54 3.28
CA SER A 24 -3.61 -3.83 2.56
C SER A 24 -5.00 -4.46 2.63
N GLY A 25 -5.43 -5.10 1.54
CA GLY A 25 -6.77 -5.61 1.32
C GLY A 25 -7.73 -4.60 0.70
N GLN A 26 -7.35 -3.32 0.56
CA GLN A 26 -8.20 -2.30 -0.06
C GLN A 26 -7.90 -2.13 -1.56
N LYS A 27 -8.92 -1.68 -2.30
CA LYS A 27 -8.76 -1.31 -3.70
C LYS A 27 -8.01 0.02 -3.82
N VAL A 28 -7.00 0.04 -4.68
CA VAL A 28 -6.10 1.18 -4.89
C VAL A 28 -5.88 1.43 -6.38
N VAL A 29 -5.54 2.65 -6.73
CA VAL A 29 -4.92 3.00 -8.01
C VAL A 29 -3.49 3.44 -7.73
N ILE A 30 -2.52 2.81 -8.39
CA ILE A 30 -1.09 3.11 -8.25
C ILE A 30 -0.64 3.75 -9.55
N GLU A 31 -0.15 4.98 -9.47
CA GLU A 31 0.48 5.65 -10.60
C GLU A 31 1.99 5.44 -10.56
N LEU A 32 2.53 4.92 -11.66
CA LEU A 32 3.96 4.73 -11.86
C LEU A 32 4.60 5.96 -12.49
N LYS A 33 5.92 6.10 -12.30
CA LYS A 33 6.71 7.21 -12.83
C LYS A 33 6.68 7.30 -14.36
N ASN A 34 6.49 6.17 -15.04
CA ASN A 34 6.38 6.10 -16.50
C ASN A 34 4.94 6.26 -17.01
N GLU A 35 4.04 6.83 -16.20
CA GLU A 35 2.64 7.12 -16.54
C GLU A 35 1.75 5.88 -16.77
N VAL A 36 2.26 4.70 -16.43
CA VAL A 36 1.44 3.51 -16.26
C VAL A 36 0.66 3.62 -14.96
N ALA A 37 -0.60 3.23 -14.97
CA ALA A 37 -1.44 3.09 -13.80
C ALA A 37 -1.81 1.62 -13.60
N VAL A 38 -1.90 1.20 -12.34
CA VAL A 38 -2.34 -0.12 -11.92
C VAL A 38 -3.49 0.06 -10.94
N GLU A 39 -4.69 -0.39 -11.31
CA GLU A 39 -5.84 -0.43 -10.40
C GLU A 39 -6.05 -1.87 -9.94
N GLY A 40 -6.19 -2.11 -8.63
CA GLY A 40 -6.43 -3.46 -8.10
C GLY A 40 -6.48 -3.48 -6.58
N VAL A 41 -6.39 -4.67 -5.98
CA VAL A 41 -6.38 -4.84 -4.52
C VAL A 41 -4.93 -4.91 -4.02
N LEU A 42 -4.54 -4.00 -3.13
CA LEU A 42 -3.21 -4.02 -2.52
C LEU A 42 -3.08 -5.24 -1.60
N ALA A 43 -2.39 -6.29 -2.03
CA ALA A 43 -2.23 -7.52 -1.26
C ALA A 43 -1.07 -7.42 -0.26
N ILE A 44 0.10 -6.95 -0.72
CA ILE A 44 1.32 -6.85 0.08
C ILE A 44 1.98 -5.49 -0.14
N CYS A 45 2.52 -4.92 0.94
CA CYS A 45 3.45 -3.79 0.91
C CYS A 45 4.60 -4.14 1.86
N ASP A 46 5.81 -4.35 1.33
CA ASP A 46 6.97 -4.62 2.17
C ASP A 46 7.51 -3.32 2.82
N CYS A 47 8.54 -3.44 3.66
CA CYS A 47 9.14 -2.28 4.32
C CYS A 47 9.88 -1.31 3.37
N PHE A 48 10.12 -1.71 2.11
CA PHE A 48 10.75 -0.90 1.07
C PHE A 48 9.74 -0.31 0.09
N MET A 49 8.43 -0.49 0.31
CA MET A 49 7.34 -0.06 -0.59
C MET A 49 7.29 -0.83 -1.92
N ASN A 50 7.87 -2.02 -2.01
CA ASN A 50 7.51 -2.94 -3.08
C ASN A 50 6.09 -3.45 -2.81
N LEU A 51 5.26 -3.42 -3.85
CA LEU A 51 3.84 -3.72 -3.74
C LEU A 51 3.50 -4.99 -4.53
N LEU A 52 2.57 -5.76 -3.98
CA LEU A 52 1.87 -6.82 -4.69
C LEU A 52 0.40 -6.42 -4.83
N VAL A 53 -0.11 -6.42 -6.05
CA VAL A 53 -1.50 -6.05 -6.34
C VAL A 53 -2.20 -7.22 -7.02
N LYS A 54 -3.38 -7.58 -6.50
CA LYS A 54 -4.21 -8.67 -7.04
C LYS A 54 -5.41 -8.13 -7.82
N ASN A 55 -5.93 -8.93 -8.75
CA ASN A 55 -7.06 -8.60 -9.62
C ASN A 55 -6.83 -7.22 -10.28
N ALA A 56 -5.69 -7.09 -10.95
CA ALA A 56 -5.16 -5.80 -11.36
C ALA A 56 -5.47 -5.49 -12.83
N THR A 57 -5.88 -4.26 -13.08
CA THR A 57 -5.99 -3.66 -14.41
C THR A 57 -4.82 -2.71 -14.62
N VAL A 58 -4.00 -2.97 -15.63
CA VAL A 58 -2.85 -2.14 -16.02
C VAL A 58 -3.20 -1.32 -17.25
N TYR A 59 -3.00 -0.01 -17.21
CA TYR A 59 -3.34 0.89 -18.32
C TYR A 59 -2.44 2.13 -18.35
N ARG A 60 -2.45 2.86 -19.47
CA ARG A 60 -1.81 4.18 -19.59
C ARG A 60 -2.88 5.24 -19.83
N ARG A 61 -3.06 6.17 -18.88
CA ARG A 61 -4.10 7.21 -18.97
C ARG A 61 -3.94 8.14 -20.19
N ARG A 62 -2.70 8.35 -20.66
CA ARG A 62 -2.38 9.37 -21.68
C ARG A 62 -2.30 8.85 -23.11
N ILE A 63 -2.38 7.53 -23.35
CA ILE A 63 -2.27 6.95 -24.68
C ILE A 63 -3.65 6.48 -25.14
N LYS A 64 -4.26 7.22 -26.08
CA LYS A 64 -5.51 6.82 -26.73
C LYS A 64 -5.28 5.53 -27.53
N GLY A 65 -6.25 4.61 -27.47
CA GLY A 65 -6.25 3.36 -28.24
C GLY A 65 -5.52 2.18 -27.58
N LEU A 66 -4.73 2.40 -26.53
CA LEU A 66 -4.13 1.31 -25.78
C LEU A 66 -5.17 0.65 -24.87
N LYS A 67 -5.46 -0.62 -25.10
CA LYS A 67 -6.41 -1.38 -24.27
C LYS A 67 -5.81 -1.68 -22.89
N PRO A 68 -6.57 -1.53 -21.80
CA PRO A 68 -6.16 -2.02 -20.49
C PRO A 68 -5.90 -3.52 -20.52
N VAL A 69 -4.92 -3.98 -19.75
CA VAL A 69 -4.58 -5.40 -19.59
C VAL A 69 -5.01 -5.84 -18.20
N GLN A 70 -5.74 -6.95 -18.13
CA GLN A 70 -6.11 -7.59 -16.86
C GLN A 70 -5.06 -8.64 -16.51
N VAL A 71 -4.62 -8.63 -15.25
CA VAL A 71 -3.69 -9.62 -14.69
C VAL A 71 -4.16 -10.04 -13.32
N GLU A 72 -3.95 -11.31 -12.96
CA GLU A 72 -4.32 -11.82 -11.64
C GLU A 72 -3.46 -11.19 -10.53
N GLU A 73 -2.17 -10.97 -10.81
CA GLU A 73 -1.21 -10.42 -9.86
C GLU A 73 -0.13 -9.60 -10.58
N VAL A 74 0.30 -8.50 -9.96
CA VAL A 74 1.43 -7.69 -10.43
C VAL A 74 2.29 -7.21 -9.27
N GLY A 75 3.60 -7.46 -9.39
CA GLY A 75 4.62 -6.93 -8.50
C GLY A 75 5.14 -5.59 -9.01
N ILE A 76 5.22 -4.59 -8.13
CA ILE A 76 5.67 -3.24 -8.46
C ILE A 76 6.81 -2.86 -7.54
N HIS A 77 7.97 -2.56 -8.11
CA HIS A 77 9.10 -2.03 -7.34
C HIS A 77 8.87 -0.58 -6.92
N ALA A 78 9.23 -0.28 -5.67
CA ALA A 78 9.09 1.04 -5.05
C ALA A 78 9.63 2.18 -5.90
N ARG A 79 10.80 1.97 -6.54
CA ARG A 79 11.47 2.98 -7.36
C ARG A 79 10.61 3.48 -8.53
N HIS A 80 9.63 2.69 -8.99
CA HIS A 80 8.75 3.04 -10.08
C HIS A 80 7.45 3.70 -9.61
N ILE A 81 7.13 3.71 -8.32
CA ILE A 81 5.89 4.27 -7.78
C ILE A 81 5.99 5.80 -7.72
N ARG A 82 4.93 6.49 -8.13
CA ARG A 82 4.76 7.93 -7.98
C ARG A 82 3.65 8.25 -6.97
N PHE A 83 2.47 7.64 -7.14
CA PHE A 83 1.33 7.85 -6.24
C PHE A 83 0.61 6.54 -5.94
N VAL A 84 -0.01 6.46 -4.76
CA VAL A 84 -0.95 5.41 -4.38
C VAL A 84 -2.23 6.07 -3.91
N HIS A 85 -3.34 5.79 -4.58
CA HIS A 85 -4.65 6.35 -4.31
C HIS A 85 -5.57 5.27 -3.73
N PRO A 86 -5.90 5.32 -2.43
CA PRO A 86 -6.98 4.50 -1.87
C PRO A 86 -8.31 4.90 -2.51
N LEU A 87 -9.12 3.92 -2.93
CA LEU A 87 -10.45 4.20 -3.49
C LEU A 87 -11.53 4.31 -2.41
N LYS A 88 -11.23 3.87 -1.18
CA LYS A 88 -12.07 4.10 -0.01
C LYS A 88 -11.52 5.32 0.74
N HIS A 89 -12.41 6.10 1.34
CA HIS A 89 -12.00 7.11 2.31
C HIS A 89 -11.22 6.45 3.46
N VAL A 90 -10.06 7.04 3.78
CA VAL A 90 -9.20 6.59 4.87
C VAL A 90 -8.88 7.77 5.75
N ASP A 91 -9.20 7.66 7.04
CA ASP A 91 -8.71 8.61 8.03
C ASP A 91 -7.23 8.31 8.34
N VAL A 92 -6.36 9.13 7.76
CA VAL A 92 -4.92 8.86 7.68
C VAL A 92 -4.26 8.91 9.06
N LEU A 93 -4.56 9.91 9.88
CA LEU A 93 -3.86 10.14 11.14
C LEU A 93 -4.13 9.03 12.18
N PRO A 94 -5.38 8.61 12.44
CA PRO A 94 -5.66 7.51 13.34
C PRO A 94 -5.10 6.18 12.82
N LEU A 95 -5.11 5.98 11.49
CA LEU A 95 -4.55 4.77 10.90
C LEU A 95 -3.04 4.69 11.14
N ILE A 96 -2.28 5.76 10.85
CA ILE A 96 -0.83 5.82 11.11
C ILE A 96 -0.54 5.60 12.60
N ARG A 97 -1.25 6.29 13.50
CA ARG A 97 -1.06 6.14 14.96
C ARG A 97 -1.24 4.69 15.41
N ARG A 98 -2.28 4.01 14.91
CA ARG A 98 -2.52 2.59 15.18
C ARG A 98 -1.39 1.73 14.62
N SER A 99 -1.00 1.93 13.37
CA SER A 99 0.08 1.16 12.73
C SER A 99 1.39 1.27 13.49
N VAL A 100 1.79 2.48 13.88
CA VAL A 100 3.01 2.71 14.65
C VAL A 100 2.94 2.03 16.03
N ASN A 101 1.81 2.11 16.74
CA ASN A 101 1.67 1.45 18.03
C ASN A 101 1.78 -0.09 17.93
N GLU A 102 1.17 -0.69 16.90
CA GLU A 102 1.27 -2.12 16.63
C GLU A 102 2.71 -2.52 16.27
N LEU A 103 3.37 -1.76 15.39
CA LEU A 103 4.74 -2.01 14.96
C LEU A 103 5.76 -1.87 16.09
N VAL A 104 5.56 -0.93 17.02
CA VAL A 104 6.43 -0.73 18.21
C VAL A 104 6.10 -1.73 19.33
N GLY A 105 4.97 -2.44 19.26
CA GLY A 105 4.57 -3.42 20.27
C GLY A 105 3.95 -2.80 21.52
N ARG A 106 3.44 -1.56 21.44
CA ARG A 106 2.63 -0.97 22.52
C ARG A 106 1.24 -1.62 22.50
N LYS A 107 1.01 -2.64 23.33
CA LYS A 107 -0.34 -3.17 23.60
C LYS A 107 -1.21 -2.01 24.08
N LYS A 108 -2.41 -1.82 23.49
CA LYS A 108 -3.39 -0.88 24.02
C LYS A 108 -3.69 -1.27 25.48
N ALA A 109 -3.50 -0.33 26.41
CA ALA A 109 -4.28 -0.37 27.65
C ALA A 109 -5.75 -0.41 27.24
N LYS A 110 -6.51 -1.40 27.75
CA LYS A 110 -7.94 -1.51 27.50
C LYS A 110 -8.60 -0.21 28.00
N PHE A 111 -9.05 0.65 27.09
CA PHE A 111 -10.00 1.69 27.44
C PHE A 111 -11.38 1.04 27.42
N THR A 112 -11.83 0.68 28.61
CA THR A 112 -13.23 0.36 28.91
C THR A 112 -13.98 1.68 29.00
N PHE A 113 -15.06 1.83 28.22
CA PHE A 113 -16.08 2.87 28.45
C PHE A 113 -17.03 2.40 29.54
#